data_AF-A0A2G7LY80-F1
#
_entry.id   AF-A0A2G7LY80-F1
#
_cell.length_a   1.000
_cell.length_b   1.000
_cell.length_c   1.000
_cell.angle_alpha   90.00
_cell.angle_beta   90.00
_cell.angle_gamma   90.00
#
_symmetry.space_group_name_H-M   'P 1'
#
loop_
_entity.id
_entity.type
_entity.pdbx_description
1 polymer ?
#
loop_
_entity_poly.entity_id
_entity_poly.type
_entity_poly.pdbx_seq_one_letter_code
_entity_poly.pdbx_strand_id
1 'polypeptide(L)'
;MRRKDWIVTEYAARPAGKPDRCFYCHSLIGESHTSECVIRNRTVVMDFTIRMVMDVPESWKDEDVEFRYNKGSWCADNLIEMIVREEDGCLCPHVQAKFVREATPDDEEKWGLVRVDDLQS
;
A
#
# COMPACT_ATOMS: atom_id res chain seq x y z
N MET A 1 -7.51 -7.67 -5.24
CA MET A 1 -8.84 -8.13 -5.63
C MET A 1 -9.53 -7.16 -6.59
N ARG A 2 -10.01 -7.66 -7.73
CA ARG A 2 -10.90 -6.92 -8.63
C ARG A 2 -12.35 -7.10 -8.18
N ARG A 3 -13.05 -6.00 -7.94
CA ARG A 3 -14.49 -5.99 -7.62
C ARG A 3 -15.33 -5.86 -8.89
N LYS A 4 -16.52 -6.50 -8.88
CA LYS A 4 -17.42 -6.53 -10.04
C LYS A 4 -18.26 -5.26 -10.15
N ASP A 5 -18.73 -4.74 -9.02
CA ASP A 5 -19.67 -3.62 -8.99
C ASP A 5 -18.97 -2.35 -8.54
N TRP A 6 -19.00 -1.33 -9.40
CA TRP A 6 -18.41 -0.01 -9.15
C TRP A 6 -19.47 1.03 -9.49
N ILE A 7 -20.40 1.27 -8.59
CA ILE A 7 -21.50 2.22 -8.79
C ILE A 7 -21.03 3.62 -8.44
N VAL A 8 -21.39 4.61 -9.27
CA VAL A 8 -21.13 6.02 -8.99
C VAL A 8 -22.03 6.46 -7.84
N THR A 9 -21.42 6.89 -6.74
CA THR A 9 -22.11 7.50 -5.59
C THR A 9 -21.83 8.99 -5.50
N GLU A 10 -22.48 9.70 -4.57
CA GLU A 10 -22.24 11.13 -4.31
C GLU A 10 -20.77 11.43 -3.96
N TYR A 11 -20.06 10.48 -3.35
CA TYR A 11 -18.62 10.60 -3.07
C TYR A 11 -17.75 10.61 -4.32
N ALA A 12 -18.27 10.20 -5.48
CA ALA A 12 -17.55 10.31 -6.74
C ALA A 12 -17.64 11.72 -7.34
N ALA A 13 -18.58 12.55 -6.89
CA ALA A 13 -18.63 13.96 -7.23
C ALA A 13 -17.52 14.73 -6.49
N ARG A 14 -17.08 15.85 -7.07
CA ARG A 14 -16.08 16.75 -6.47
C ARG A 14 -16.62 18.17 -6.52
N PRO A 15 -16.24 19.06 -5.57
CA PRO A 15 -16.71 20.45 -5.55
C PRO A 15 -16.47 21.23 -6.86
N ALA A 16 -15.38 20.91 -7.58
CA ALA A 16 -15.04 21.51 -8.86
C ALA A 16 -15.75 20.86 -10.07
N GLY A 17 -16.61 19.87 -9.85
CA GLY A 17 -17.32 19.11 -10.88
C GLY A 17 -18.82 19.33 -10.86
N LYS A 18 -19.52 18.62 -11.76
CA LYS A 18 -20.98 18.53 -11.67
C LYS A 18 -21.38 17.56 -10.55
N PRO A 19 -22.39 17.90 -9.72
CA PRO A 19 -22.76 17.09 -8.56
C PRO A 19 -23.51 15.80 -8.92
N ASP A 20 -23.99 15.67 -10.16
CA ASP A 20 -24.83 14.56 -10.63
C ASP A 20 -24.04 13.36 -11.20
N ARG A 21 -22.71 13.41 -11.17
CA ARG A 21 -21.86 12.44 -11.87
C ARG A 21 -20.50 12.27 -11.22
N CYS A 22 -19.82 11.20 -11.61
CA CYS A 22 -18.41 11.01 -11.29
C CYS A 22 -17.57 12.15 -11.89
N PHE A 23 -16.68 12.73 -11.09
CA PHE A 23 -15.75 13.76 -11.55
C PHE A 23 -14.79 13.26 -12.65
N TYR A 24 -14.40 11.99 -12.59
CA TYR A 24 -13.36 11.43 -13.47
C TYR A 24 -13.89 10.78 -14.74
N CYS A 25 -14.91 9.92 -14.63
CA CYS A 25 -15.47 9.21 -15.79
C CYS A 25 -16.79 9.79 -16.31
N HIS A 26 -17.36 10.77 -15.61
CA HIS A 26 -18.59 11.48 -15.99
C HIS A 26 -19.87 10.64 -16.09
N SER A 27 -19.82 9.34 -15.78
CA SER A 27 -21.00 8.49 -15.54
C SER A 27 -21.88 9.08 -14.43
N LEU A 28 -23.19 9.01 -14.60
CA LEU A 28 -24.16 9.58 -13.66
C LEU A 28 -24.20 8.80 -12.35
N ILE A 29 -24.61 9.45 -11.26
CA ILE A 29 -24.87 8.77 -9.98
C ILE A 29 -25.89 7.63 -10.21
N GLY A 30 -25.60 6.46 -9.64
CA GLY A 30 -26.38 5.23 -9.82
C GLY A 30 -25.98 4.40 -11.04
N GLU A 31 -25.20 4.95 -11.99
CA GLU A 31 -24.61 4.16 -13.08
C GLU A 31 -23.34 3.43 -12.63
N SER A 32 -22.87 2.49 -13.45
CA SER A 32 -21.54 1.91 -13.26
C SER A 32 -20.45 2.86 -13.76
N HIS A 33 -19.37 2.98 -12.99
CA HIS A 33 -18.12 3.58 -13.44
C HIS A 33 -17.59 2.87 -14.70
N THR A 34 -17.03 3.64 -15.65
CA THR A 34 -16.32 3.09 -16.81
C THR A 34 -15.14 2.20 -16.38
N SER A 35 -14.67 1.27 -17.22
CA SER A 35 -13.54 0.37 -16.88
C SER A 35 -12.27 1.12 -16.53
N GLU A 36 -12.04 2.26 -17.16
CA GLU A 36 -10.83 3.09 -17.00
C GLU A 36 -10.97 4.17 -15.92
N CYS A 37 -12.06 4.20 -15.14
CA CYS A 37 -12.24 5.21 -14.10
C CYS A 37 -11.22 5.02 -12.97
N VAL A 38 -10.48 6.08 -12.64
CA VAL A 38 -9.43 6.07 -11.59
C VAL A 38 -9.94 5.81 -10.17
N ILE A 39 -11.26 5.85 -9.95
CA ILE A 39 -11.87 5.44 -8.69
C ILE A 39 -11.84 3.90 -8.53
N ARG A 40 -11.79 3.15 -9.65
CA ARG A 40 -11.82 1.68 -9.66
C ARG A 40 -10.47 1.08 -9.22
N ASN A 41 -10.22 1.15 -7.92
CA ASN A 41 -8.99 0.65 -7.32
C ASN A 41 -9.09 -0.83 -6.93
N ARG A 42 -8.08 -1.62 -7.30
CA ARG A 42 -7.90 -2.99 -6.82
C ARG A 42 -6.81 -3.05 -5.76
N THR A 43 -6.91 -4.03 -4.87
CA THR A 43 -5.90 -4.36 -3.86
C THR A 43 -4.92 -5.38 -4.38
N VAL A 44 -3.64 -5.24 -4.06
CA VAL A 44 -2.59 -6.15 -4.52
C VAL A 44 -1.62 -6.43 -3.38
N VAL A 45 -0.98 -7.59 -3.43
CA VAL A 45 0.14 -7.92 -2.56
C VAL A 45 1.43 -7.55 -3.29
N MET A 46 2.24 -6.74 -2.63
CA MET A 46 3.53 -6.25 -3.09
C MET A 46 4.59 -6.69 -2.10
N ASP A 47 5.71 -7.20 -2.62
CA ASP A 47 6.92 -7.37 -1.82
C ASP A 47 7.76 -6.11 -1.95
N PHE A 48 8.27 -5.64 -0.81
CA PHE A 48 9.28 -4.59 -0.75
C PHE A 48 10.54 -5.19 -0.13
N THR A 49 11.65 -5.12 -0.85
CA THR A 49 12.97 -5.54 -0.36
C THR A 49 13.83 -4.31 -0.17
N ILE A 50 14.50 -4.23 0.98
CA ILE A 50 15.42 -3.13 1.30
C ILE A 50 16.81 -3.73 1.48
N ARG A 51 17.82 -3.09 0.87
CA ARG A 51 19.22 -3.46 1.06
C ARG A 51 20.00 -2.27 1.56
N MET A 52 20.71 -2.46 2.66
CA MET A 52 21.52 -1.44 3.30
C MET A 52 22.83 -2.04 3.82
N VAL A 53 23.85 -1.20 3.94
CA VAL A 53 25.11 -1.56 4.59
C VAL A 53 24.99 -1.21 6.06
N MET A 54 25.41 -2.12 6.94
CA MET A 54 25.29 -1.96 8.39
C MET A 54 26.67 -2.03 9.03
N ASP A 55 26.95 -1.12 9.96
CA ASP A 55 28.08 -1.24 10.87
C ASP A 55 27.70 -2.18 12.03
N VAL A 56 28.47 -3.24 12.20
CA VAL A 56 28.25 -4.26 13.24
C VAL A 56 29.57 -4.63 13.90
N PRO A 57 29.58 -5.11 15.15
CA PRO A 57 30.80 -5.55 15.79
C PRO A 57 31.55 -6.60 14.98
N GLU A 58 32.85 -6.42 14.76
CA GLU A 58 33.69 -7.35 13.99
C GLU A 58 33.68 -8.78 14.53
N SER A 59 33.45 -8.95 15.83
CA SER A 59 33.38 -10.26 16.47
C SER A 59 32.08 -11.02 16.18
N TRP A 60 31.07 -10.37 15.61
CA TRP A 60 29.80 -11.02 15.29
C TRP A 60 29.97 -11.98 14.12
N LYS A 61 29.35 -13.15 14.26
CA LYS A 61 29.19 -14.10 13.16
C LYS A 61 27.87 -13.84 12.44
N ASP A 62 27.70 -14.48 11.29
CA ASP A 62 26.46 -14.41 10.50
C ASP A 62 25.22 -14.76 11.34
N GLU A 63 25.34 -15.72 12.26
CA GLU A 63 24.22 -16.10 13.14
C GLU A 63 23.85 -15.00 14.16
N ASP A 64 24.84 -14.23 14.63
CA ASP A 64 24.62 -13.13 15.57
C ASP A 64 23.89 -11.97 14.87
N VAL A 65 24.27 -11.66 13.63
CA VAL A 65 23.60 -10.65 12.78
C VAL A 65 22.15 -11.09 12.50
N GLU A 66 21.96 -12.35 12.08
CA GLU A 66 20.64 -12.91 11.80
C GLU A 66 19.73 -12.91 13.03
N PHE A 67 20.29 -13.28 14.19
CA PHE A 67 19.54 -13.21 15.43
C PHE A 67 19.17 -11.76 15.75
N ARG A 68 20.10 -10.82 15.64
CA ARG A 68 19.88 -9.42 15.99
C ARG A 68 18.78 -8.75 15.18
N TYR A 69 18.63 -9.05 13.88
CA TYR A 69 17.69 -8.35 12.99
C TYR A 69 16.43 -9.14 12.62
N ASN A 70 16.44 -10.47 12.72
CA ASN A 70 15.30 -11.30 12.28
C ASN A 70 14.66 -12.16 13.38
N LYS A 71 15.39 -12.48 14.46
CA LYS A 71 14.92 -13.46 15.48
C LYS A 71 14.92 -12.94 16.91
N GLY A 72 15.61 -11.84 17.17
CA GLY A 72 15.81 -11.23 18.47
C GLY A 72 14.81 -10.10 18.75
N SER A 73 15.11 -9.28 19.76
CA SER A 73 14.23 -8.21 20.24
C SER A 73 14.25 -6.94 19.39
N TRP A 74 14.92 -6.92 18.24
CA TRP A 74 14.92 -5.74 17.39
C TRP A 74 13.68 -5.67 16.54
N CYS A 75 12.85 -4.66 16.81
CA CYS A 75 11.64 -4.43 16.06
C CYS A 75 11.98 -3.97 14.64
N ALA A 76 11.21 -4.47 13.66
CA ALA A 76 11.29 -4.04 12.27
C ALA A 76 11.08 -2.52 12.12
N ASP A 77 10.33 -1.88 13.03
CA ASP A 77 10.11 -0.44 13.06
C ASP A 77 11.43 0.35 13.18
N ASN A 78 12.40 -0.17 13.94
CA ASN A 78 13.71 0.47 14.07
C ASN A 78 14.47 0.48 12.74
N LEU A 79 14.31 -0.57 11.91
CA LEU A 79 14.94 -0.65 10.60
C LEU A 79 14.33 0.40 9.64
N ILE A 80 13.01 0.62 9.73
CA ILE A 80 12.33 1.66 8.95
C ILE A 80 12.83 3.06 9.35
N GLU A 81 12.97 3.34 10.65
CA GLU A 81 13.47 4.65 11.11
C GLU A 81 14.90 4.94 10.64
N MET A 82 15.77 3.94 10.59
CA MET A 82 17.15 4.11 10.10
C MET A 82 17.17 4.57 8.64
N ILE A 83 16.35 3.95 7.80
CA ILE A 83 16.26 4.27 6.37
C ILE A 83 15.79 5.72 6.15
N VAL A 84 14.85 6.19 6.98
CA VAL A 84 14.30 7.56 6.87
C VAL A 84 15.30 8.62 7.38
N ARG A 85 16.19 8.27 8.31
CA ARG A 85 17.14 9.21 8.94
C ARG A 85 18.45 9.40 8.17
N GLU A 86 18.89 8.40 7.40
CA GLU A 86 20.17 8.47 6.69
C GLU A 86 20.09 9.12 5.30
N GLU A 87 18.89 9.42 4.81
CA GLU A 87 18.67 9.98 3.48
C GLU A 87 18.08 11.40 3.57
N ASP A 88 18.87 12.40 3.15
CA ASP A 88 18.33 13.71 2.71
C ASP A 88 17.65 13.59 1.30
N GLY A 89 17.46 12.36 0.79
CA GLY A 89 17.10 12.02 -0.60
C GLY A 89 15.97 10.97 -0.75
N CYS A 90 15.80 10.44 -1.97
CA CYS A 90 14.78 9.40 -2.25
C CYS A 90 15.30 8.01 -1.90
N LEU A 91 14.46 7.18 -1.27
CA LEU A 91 14.71 5.74 -1.02
C LEU A 91 14.77 4.85 -2.27
N CYS A 92 14.59 5.44 -3.44
CA CYS A 92 14.59 4.81 -4.75
C CYS A 92 15.79 3.84 -5.01
N PRO A 93 17.05 4.12 -4.58
CA PRO A 93 18.16 3.21 -4.83
C PRO A 93 18.23 2.02 -3.85
N HIS A 94 17.53 2.10 -2.72
CA HIS A 94 17.61 1.11 -1.63
C HIS A 94 16.43 0.15 -1.59
N VAL A 95 15.30 0.54 -2.18
CA VAL A 95 14.05 -0.22 -2.13
C VAL A 95 13.69 -0.79 -3.49
N GLN A 96 13.46 -2.10 -3.53
CA GLN A 96 12.91 -2.79 -4.69
C GLN A 96 11.47 -3.21 -4.40
N ALA A 97 10.54 -2.83 -5.26
CA ALA A 97 9.14 -3.22 -5.18
C ALA A 97 8.82 -4.27 -6.25
N LYS A 98 8.11 -5.33 -5.87
CA LYS A 98 7.70 -6.40 -6.78
C LYS A 98 6.22 -6.73 -6.59
N PHE A 99 5.46 -6.75 -7.69
CA PHE A 99 4.11 -7.28 -7.69
C PHE A 99 4.13 -8.80 -7.48
N VAL A 100 3.37 -9.28 -6.51
CA VAL A 100 3.26 -10.71 -6.20
C VAL A 100 1.98 -11.28 -6.77
N ARG A 101 0.84 -10.76 -6.35
CA ARG A 101 -0.50 -11.26 -6.74
C ARG A 101 -1.60 -10.25 -6.41
N GLU A 102 -2.81 -10.54 -6.90
CA GLU A 102 -4.03 -9.93 -6.37
C GLU A 102 -4.18 -10.28 -4.88
N ALA A 103 -4.59 -9.30 -4.07
CA ALA A 103 -4.98 -9.56 -2.69
C ALA A 103 -6.26 -10.42 -2.64
N THR A 104 -6.35 -11.28 -1.62
CA THR A 104 -7.55 -12.04 -1.23
C THR A 104 -8.37 -11.26 -0.18
N PRO A 105 -9.61 -11.67 0.12
CA PRO A 105 -10.37 -11.12 1.24
C PRO A 105 -9.61 -11.19 2.57
N ASP A 106 -8.99 -12.34 2.87
CA ASP A 106 -8.20 -12.54 4.10
C ASP A 106 -7.02 -11.57 4.21
N ASP A 107 -6.39 -11.19 3.09
CA ASP A 107 -5.35 -10.15 3.11
C ASP A 107 -5.94 -8.79 3.48
N GLU A 108 -7.10 -8.41 2.90
CA GLU A 108 -7.76 -7.13 3.18
C GLU A 108 -8.15 -7.03 4.67
N GLU A 109 -8.69 -8.12 5.23
CA GLU A 109 -9.08 -8.21 6.64
C GLU A 109 -7.85 -8.11 7.57
N LYS A 110 -6.80 -8.89 7.30
CA LYS A 110 -5.57 -8.89 8.10
C LYS A 110 -4.92 -7.51 8.19
N TRP A 111 -4.95 -6.75 7.10
CA TRP A 111 -4.34 -5.43 7.01
C TRP A 111 -5.29 -4.28 7.37
N GLY A 112 -6.52 -4.59 7.80
CA GLY A 112 -7.49 -3.60 8.25
C GLY A 112 -7.83 -2.56 7.19
N LEU A 113 -7.87 -2.95 5.91
CA LEU A 113 -8.17 -2.03 4.82
C LEU A 113 -9.66 -1.61 4.88
N VAL A 114 -9.92 -0.44 5.47
CA VAL A 114 -11.25 0.18 5.49
C VAL A 114 -11.41 1.05 4.24
N ARG A 115 -12.46 0.80 3.45
CA ARG A 115 -12.75 1.61 2.25
C ARG A 115 -13.96 2.50 2.51
N VAL A 116 -14.03 3.60 1.75
CA VAL A 116 -15.10 4.59 1.85
C VAL A 116 -16.49 3.96 1.63
N ASP A 117 -16.58 2.92 0.79
CA ASP A 117 -17.83 2.19 0.55
C ASP A 117 -18.27 1.36 1.77
N ASP A 118 -17.32 0.86 2.56
CA ASP A 118 -17.58 0.07 3.77
C ASP A 118 -18.02 0.96 4.95
N LEU A 119 -17.83 2.28 4.84
CA LEU A 119 -18.34 3.27 5.81
C LEU A 119 -19.81 3.62 5.60
N GLN A 120 -20.47 3.03 4.58
CA GLN A 120 -21.87 3.28 4.22
C GLN A 120 -22.81 2.11 4.53
N SER A 121 -22.31 1.02 5.14
CA SER A 121 -23.13 -0.11 5.62
C SER A 121 -23.51 0.03 7.09
#